data_AF-A0A3D9BN09-F1
#
_entry.id   AF-A0A3D9BN09-F1
#
_cell.length_a   1.000
_cell.length_b   1.000
_cell.length_c   1.000
_cell.angle_alpha   90.00
_cell.angle_beta   90.00
_cell.angle_gamma   90.00
#
_symmetry.space_group_name_H-M   'P 1'
#
loop_
_entity.id
_entity.type
_entity.pdbx_description
1 polymer ?
#
loop_
_entity_poly.entity_id
_entity_poly.type
_entity_poly.pdbx_seq_one_letter_code
_entity_poly.pdbx_strand_id
1 'polypeptide(L)'
;MKTLQNHTLIYDNECPMCNIYSKGFIKSGMLDESGREAFTELSFKNKNLIDFNRAKNEIALVDHNKNKVIYGLNSLLLIIGNSFPTLGKMARIQPLYWFFKKLYSFVSYNRKQIIPSKNDDENSSCIPDFNLKYRLIYIGFVVLFSGLVLSIFSSKLGLNLNQNFARELIICLGQIVWQTLFLRMYLKEKTWDYLGNMMTVSLIGTLLLVPVLFINLNPVFNLIYFGTVVFIMFLEHIRRCRILKLNLLPTISWMLFRLTALAIIIWLNF
;
A
#
# COMPACT_ATOMS: atom_id res chain seq x y z
N MET A 1 -19.76 -9.17 19.28
CA MET A 1 -18.30 -8.98 19.18
C MET A 1 -17.81 -8.56 20.56
N LYS A 2 -16.67 -9.08 21.07
CA LYS A 2 -16.17 -8.70 22.40
C LYS A 2 -15.26 -7.49 22.31
N THR A 3 -15.63 -6.41 23.00
CA THR A 3 -14.84 -5.17 23.07
C THR A 3 -13.64 -5.34 23.99
N LEU A 4 -12.47 -4.90 23.55
CA LEU A 4 -11.27 -4.85 24.37
C LEU A 4 -11.30 -3.54 25.18
N GLN A 5 -11.56 -3.64 26.48
CA GLN A 5 -11.62 -2.49 27.40
C GLN A 5 -10.25 -2.17 28.01
N ASN A 6 -10.09 -0.96 28.53
CA ASN A 6 -8.88 -0.47 29.21
C ASN A 6 -7.60 -0.57 28.35
N HIS A 7 -7.75 -0.48 27.03
CA HIS A 7 -6.64 -0.44 26.10
C HIS A 7 -6.78 0.78 25.19
N THR A 8 -5.67 1.48 24.98
CA THR A 8 -5.66 2.64 24.07
C THR A 8 -4.68 2.39 22.95
N LEU A 9 -5.19 2.39 21.73
CA LEU A 9 -4.41 2.28 20.50
C LEU A 9 -3.91 3.67 20.10
N ILE A 10 -2.60 3.84 20.12
CA ILE A 10 -1.93 5.06 19.67
C ILE A 10 -1.80 4.99 18.16
N TYR A 11 -2.31 6.01 17.48
CA TYR A 11 -2.29 6.10 16.02
C TYR A 11 -1.76 7.45 15.56
N ASP A 12 -1.12 7.45 14.39
CA ASP A 12 -0.72 8.67 13.71
C ASP A 12 -1.94 9.28 12.99
N ASN A 13 -2.34 10.49 13.39
CA ASN A 13 -3.47 11.23 12.80
C ASN A 13 -3.14 11.75 11.39
N GLU A 14 -1.86 11.94 11.06
CA GLU A 14 -1.42 12.36 9.73
C GLU A 14 -1.37 11.19 8.75
N CYS A 15 -1.28 9.95 9.25
CA CYS A 15 -1.33 8.74 8.42
C CYS A 15 -2.79 8.31 8.16
N PRO A 16 -3.31 8.42 6.91
CA PRO A 16 -4.72 8.11 6.68
C PRO A 16 -5.01 6.62 6.84
N MET A 17 -4.02 5.75 6.57
CA MET A 17 -4.12 4.32 6.86
C MET A 17 -4.35 4.08 8.37
N CYS A 18 -3.56 4.75 9.22
CA CYS A 18 -3.70 4.67 10.67
C CYS A 18 -5.07 5.11 11.16
N ASN A 19 -5.57 6.21 10.62
CA ASN A 19 -6.88 6.72 10.97
C ASN A 19 -8.02 5.78 10.54
N ILE A 20 -7.94 5.18 9.35
CA ILE A 20 -8.98 4.28 8.82
C ILE A 20 -9.09 3.02 9.67
N TYR A 21 -7.99 2.28 9.90
CA TYR A 21 -8.09 0.99 10.61
C TYR A 21 -8.48 1.19 12.08
N SER A 22 -7.93 2.21 12.74
CA SER A 22 -8.24 2.48 14.15
C SER A 22 -9.70 2.91 14.32
N LYS A 23 -10.26 3.71 13.39
CA LYS A 23 -11.70 4.01 13.36
C LYS A 23 -12.53 2.76 13.10
N GLY A 24 -12.04 1.86 12.26
CA GLY A 24 -12.67 0.55 12.00
C GLY A 24 -12.81 -0.29 13.26
N PHE A 25 -11.80 -0.32 14.13
CA PHE A 25 -11.85 -1.05 15.40
C PHE A 25 -12.90 -0.50 16.37
N ILE A 26 -13.08 0.82 16.43
CA ILE A 26 -14.14 1.45 17.23
C ILE A 26 -15.51 1.09 16.65
N LYS A 27 -15.71 1.33 15.35
CA LYS A 27 -17.01 1.10 14.68
C LYS A 27 -17.48 -0.35 14.70
N SER A 28 -16.54 -1.30 14.69
CA SER A 28 -16.86 -2.72 14.81
C SER A 28 -17.09 -3.18 16.25
N GLY A 29 -16.80 -2.33 17.25
CA GLY A 29 -16.88 -2.67 18.66
C GLY A 29 -15.73 -3.54 19.16
N MET A 30 -14.61 -3.60 18.44
CA MET A 30 -13.39 -4.30 18.87
C MET A 30 -12.61 -3.51 19.93
N LEU A 31 -12.64 -2.18 19.85
CA LEU A 31 -12.13 -1.24 20.85
C LEU A 31 -13.28 -0.38 21.38
N ASP A 32 -13.14 0.09 22.62
CA ASP A 32 -14.06 1.05 23.26
C ASP A 32 -13.97 2.42 22.57
N GLU A 33 -14.96 3.30 22.77
CA GLU A 33 -14.99 4.62 22.12
C GLU A 33 -13.77 5.49 22.46
N SER A 34 -13.25 5.36 23.68
CA SER A 34 -11.98 5.95 24.15
C SER A 34 -10.73 5.11 23.82
N GLY A 35 -10.89 4.03 23.06
CA GLY A 35 -9.86 3.02 22.81
C GLY A 35 -8.81 3.43 21.78
N ARG A 36 -8.80 4.67 21.33
CA ARG A 36 -7.77 5.22 20.42
C ARG A 36 -7.39 6.64 20.81
N GLU A 37 -6.12 6.96 20.63
CA GLU A 37 -5.56 8.29 20.94
C GLU A 37 -4.58 8.69 19.84
N ALA A 38 -4.66 9.95 19.40
CA ALA A 38 -3.77 10.48 18.37
C ALA A 38 -2.38 10.72 18.94
N PHE A 39 -1.35 10.42 18.16
CA PHE A 39 0.04 10.62 18.56
C PHE A 39 0.37 12.07 18.91
N THR A 40 -0.22 13.03 18.18
CA THR A 40 -0.05 14.48 18.42
C THR A 40 -0.75 14.97 19.70
N GLU A 41 -1.70 14.20 20.22
CA GLU A 41 -2.54 14.56 21.36
C GLU A 41 -2.29 13.62 22.56
N LEU A 42 -1.12 12.97 22.58
CA LEU A 42 -0.74 12.01 23.62
C LEU A 42 -0.83 12.63 25.02
N SER A 43 -1.64 12.01 25.88
CA SER A 43 -1.65 12.25 27.30
C SER A 43 -0.25 12.04 27.93
N PHE A 44 0.06 12.83 28.95
CA PHE A 44 1.36 12.79 29.64
C PHE A 44 1.69 11.39 30.17
N LYS A 45 0.68 10.64 30.63
CA LYS A 45 0.82 9.25 31.11
C LYS A 45 1.30 8.32 29.98
N ASN A 46 0.67 8.38 28.82
CA ASN A 46 1.00 7.50 27.70
C ASN A 46 2.33 7.90 27.06
N LYS A 47 2.65 9.21 27.03
CA LYS A 47 3.95 9.74 26.59
C LYS A 47 5.13 9.12 27.35
N ASN A 48 4.98 8.83 28.64
CA ASN A 48 6.05 8.22 29.45
C ASN A 48 6.16 6.68 29.27
N LEU A 49 5.11 6.02 28.77
CA LEU A 49 5.08 4.57 28.58
C LEU A 49 5.56 4.14 27.20
N ILE A 50 5.43 5.01 26.20
CA ILE A 50 5.67 4.67 24.80
C ILE A 50 7.14 4.89 24.44
N ASP A 51 7.76 3.85 23.90
CA ASP A 51 8.97 3.97 23.08
C ASP A 51 8.63 4.65 21.74
N PHE A 52 9.04 5.92 21.64
CA PHE A 52 8.86 6.79 20.47
C PHE A 52 9.50 6.23 19.21
N ASN A 53 10.68 5.60 19.31
CA ASN A 53 11.39 5.08 18.15
C ASN A 53 10.67 3.84 17.60
N ARG A 54 10.12 3.00 18.46
CA ARG A 54 9.32 1.84 18.04
C ARG A 54 7.96 2.25 17.48
N ALA A 55 7.30 3.23 18.09
CA ALA A 55 5.98 3.70 17.67
C ALA A 55 5.96 4.24 16.21
N LYS A 56 7.11 4.70 15.69
CA LYS A 56 7.27 5.09 14.28
C LYS A 56 7.00 3.94 13.33
N ASN A 57 7.47 2.73 13.63
CA ASN A 57 7.40 1.60 12.71
C ASN A 57 6.35 0.55 13.13
N GLU A 58 5.92 0.57 14.39
CA GLU A 58 5.01 -0.39 14.98
C GLU A 58 3.85 0.36 15.66
N ILE A 59 2.62 -0.13 15.46
CA ILE A 59 1.47 0.42 16.18
C ILE A 59 1.63 0.12 17.67
N ALA A 60 1.25 1.06 18.53
CA ALA A 60 1.38 0.93 19.98
C ALA A 60 0.00 0.80 20.63
N LEU A 61 -0.19 -0.23 21.44
CA LEU A 61 -1.41 -0.46 22.20
C LEU A 61 -1.05 -0.46 23.69
N VAL A 62 -1.52 0.55 24.41
CA VAL A 62 -1.29 0.71 25.84
C VAL A 62 -2.33 -0.11 26.60
N ASP A 63 -1.88 -1.02 27.45
CA ASP A 63 -2.71 -1.74 28.44
C ASP A 63 -2.66 -0.96 29.76
N HIS A 64 -3.78 -0.31 30.12
CA HIS A 64 -3.88 0.52 31.33
C HIS A 64 -3.95 -0.29 32.61
N ASN A 65 -4.33 -1.57 32.55
CA ASN A 65 -4.39 -2.43 33.73
C ASN A 65 -2.98 -2.83 34.18
N LYS A 66 -2.08 -3.08 33.21
CA LYS A 66 -0.70 -3.53 33.46
C LYS A 66 0.34 -2.43 33.31
N ASN A 67 -0.05 -1.24 32.85
CA ASN A 67 0.85 -0.16 32.44
C ASN A 67 1.95 -0.65 31.49
N LYS A 68 1.57 -1.46 30.49
CA LYS A 68 2.50 -2.01 29.49
C LYS A 68 2.06 -1.63 28.09
N VAL A 69 3.03 -1.46 27.20
CA VAL A 69 2.76 -1.20 25.79
C VAL A 69 3.04 -2.45 24.97
N ILE A 70 2.05 -2.85 24.18
CA ILE A 70 2.15 -3.93 23.20
C ILE A 70 2.37 -3.28 21.84
N TYR A 71 3.32 -3.82 21.07
CA TYR A 71 3.72 -3.25 19.79
C TYR A 71 3.43 -4.17 18.60
N GLY A 72 3.18 -3.54 17.46
CA GLY A 72 3.23 -4.16 16.14
C GLY A 72 2.11 -5.16 15.91
N LEU A 73 2.46 -6.31 15.31
CA LEU A 73 1.50 -7.38 15.03
C LEU A 73 0.83 -7.89 16.32
N ASN A 74 1.52 -7.91 17.46
CA ASN A 74 0.95 -8.39 18.71
C ASN A 74 -0.24 -7.54 19.17
N SER A 75 -0.20 -6.23 18.90
CA SER A 75 -1.29 -5.30 19.18
C SER A 75 -2.52 -5.63 18.34
N LEU A 76 -2.33 -5.85 17.02
CA LEU A 76 -3.41 -6.28 16.13
C LEU A 76 -4.02 -7.61 16.55
N LEU A 77 -3.17 -8.60 16.87
CA LEU A 77 -3.60 -9.92 17.30
C LEU A 77 -4.29 -9.90 18.67
N LEU A 78 -4.01 -8.92 19.53
CA LEU A 78 -4.73 -8.75 20.78
C LEU A 78 -6.13 -8.18 20.53
N ILE A 79 -6.25 -7.10 19.75
CA ILE A 79 -7.54 -6.45 19.42
C ILE A 79 -8.45 -7.44 18.68
N ILE A 80 -7.96 -7.99 17.57
CA ILE A 80 -8.71 -8.92 16.73
C ILE A 80 -8.94 -10.24 17.47
N GLY A 81 -7.96 -10.72 18.21
CA GLY A 81 -8.06 -11.97 18.99
C GLY A 81 -9.05 -11.89 20.14
N ASN A 82 -9.29 -10.72 20.74
CA ASN A 82 -10.33 -10.54 21.74
C ASN A 82 -11.73 -10.74 21.14
N SER A 83 -11.93 -10.19 19.93
CA SER A 83 -13.20 -10.31 19.19
C SER A 83 -13.38 -11.68 18.52
N PHE A 84 -12.30 -12.26 18.00
CA PHE A 84 -12.26 -13.54 17.28
C PHE A 84 -11.16 -14.45 17.86
N PRO A 85 -11.42 -15.15 18.99
CA PRO A 85 -10.40 -15.92 19.70
C PRO A 85 -9.77 -17.04 18.89
N THR A 86 -10.54 -17.70 18.03
CA THR A 86 -10.04 -18.78 17.16
C THR A 86 -9.03 -18.24 16.14
N LEU A 87 -9.36 -17.14 15.47
CA LEU A 87 -8.48 -16.45 14.52
C LEU A 87 -7.19 -15.97 15.21
N GLY A 88 -7.31 -15.37 16.40
CA GLY A 88 -6.17 -14.93 17.20
C GLY A 88 -5.23 -16.08 17.59
N LYS A 89 -5.78 -17.26 17.93
CA LYS A 89 -4.98 -18.46 18.22
C LYS A 89 -4.30 -19.01 16.97
N MET A 90 -5.03 -19.15 15.86
CA MET A 90 -4.49 -19.64 14.59
C MET A 90 -3.33 -18.75 14.11
N ALA A 91 -3.51 -17.44 14.10
CA ALA A 91 -2.49 -16.49 13.66
C ALA A 91 -1.22 -16.47 14.53
N ARG A 92 -1.25 -17.06 15.73
CA ARG A 92 -0.08 -17.21 16.62
C ARG A 92 0.67 -18.54 16.43
N ILE A 93 0.16 -19.45 15.59
CA ILE A 93 0.89 -20.66 15.19
C ILE A 93 2.16 -20.23 14.45
N GLN A 94 3.32 -20.79 14.80
CA GLN A 94 4.61 -20.18 14.52
C GLN A 94 4.92 -19.90 13.04
N PRO A 95 4.67 -20.82 12.08
CA PRO A 95 4.77 -20.51 10.65
C PRO A 95 3.87 -19.35 10.21
N LEU A 96 2.62 -19.34 10.68
CA LEU A 96 1.63 -18.34 10.30
C LEU A 96 1.92 -16.97 10.95
N TYR A 97 2.35 -16.97 12.21
CA TYR A 97 2.81 -15.78 12.91
C TYR A 97 4.01 -15.15 12.22
N TRP A 98 5.00 -15.97 11.83
CA TRP A 98 6.16 -15.50 11.07
C TRP A 98 5.74 -14.84 9.76
N PHE A 99 4.83 -15.47 9.02
CA PHE A 99 4.29 -14.92 7.78
C PHE A 99 3.57 -13.59 8.01
N PHE A 100 2.65 -13.52 8.97
CA PHE A 100 1.94 -12.28 9.29
C PHE A 100 2.87 -11.18 9.81
N LYS A 101 3.95 -11.54 10.51
CA LYS A 101 4.95 -10.57 10.96
C LYS A 101 5.68 -9.95 9.77
N LYS A 102 6.03 -10.74 8.76
CA LYS A 102 6.63 -10.23 7.52
C LYS A 102 5.65 -9.37 6.73
N LEU A 103 4.39 -9.80 6.60
CA LEU A 103 3.34 -9.02 5.95
C LEU A 103 3.08 -7.69 6.68
N TYR A 104 3.05 -7.73 8.01
CA TYR A 104 2.91 -6.53 8.84
C TYR A 104 4.04 -5.53 8.58
N SER A 105 5.30 -5.98 8.64
CA SER A 105 6.44 -5.11 8.35
C SER A 105 6.40 -4.58 6.91
N PHE A 106 6.04 -5.42 5.94
CA PHE A 106 5.90 -5.03 4.54
C PHE A 106 4.91 -3.87 4.35
N VAL A 107 3.74 -3.95 4.99
CA VAL A 107 2.74 -2.88 4.95
C VAL A 107 3.20 -1.66 5.73
N SER A 108 3.73 -1.84 6.95
CA SER A 108 4.11 -0.73 7.82
C SER A 108 5.21 0.16 7.21
N TYR A 109 6.26 -0.44 6.63
CA TYR A 109 7.36 0.29 6.00
C TYR A 109 6.98 0.98 4.68
N ASN A 110 5.89 0.54 4.04
CA ASN A 110 5.40 1.13 2.79
C ASN A 110 4.11 1.93 2.98
N ARG A 111 3.65 2.17 4.21
CA ARG A 111 2.33 2.79 4.47
C ARG A 111 2.17 4.17 3.85
N LYS A 112 3.24 4.99 3.81
CA LYS A 112 3.24 6.30 3.13
C LYS A 112 3.13 6.18 1.61
N GLN A 113 3.68 5.12 1.02
CA GLN A 113 3.57 4.86 -0.42
C GLN A 113 2.21 4.25 -0.75
N ILE A 114 1.63 3.43 0.12
CA ILE A 114 0.29 2.85 -0.09
C ILE A 114 -0.77 3.95 0.05
N ILE A 115 -0.75 4.70 1.14
CA ILE A 115 -1.68 5.79 1.43
C ILE A 115 -0.89 7.07 1.81
N PRO A 116 -0.64 7.97 0.84
CA PRO A 116 0.17 9.15 1.07
C PRO A 116 -0.58 10.17 1.93
N SER A 117 0.13 10.79 2.86
CA SER A 117 -0.32 11.95 3.66
C SER A 117 0.02 13.25 2.93
N LYS A 118 -0.81 14.29 3.13
CA LYS A 118 -0.57 15.63 2.55
C LYS A 118 0.34 16.49 3.42
N ASN A 119 0.33 16.23 4.73
CA ASN A 119 1.13 16.91 5.73
C ASN A 119 2.30 16.00 6.09
N ASP A 120 3.49 16.61 6.15
CA ASP A 120 4.74 16.00 6.60
C ASP A 120 5.37 17.01 7.58
N ASP A 121 4.63 17.40 8.61
CA ASP A 121 5.19 18.27 9.64
C ASP A 121 6.15 17.43 10.49
N GLU A 122 7.46 17.63 10.27
CA GLU A 122 8.54 16.82 10.85
C GLU A 122 8.53 16.79 12.39
N ASN A 123 7.93 17.80 13.02
CA ASN A 123 7.92 17.95 14.48
C ASN A 123 6.74 17.27 15.18
N SER A 124 5.68 16.89 14.47
CA SER A 124 4.45 16.30 15.04
C SER A 124 4.15 14.89 14.53
N SER A 125 4.77 14.47 13.44
CA SER A 125 4.36 13.28 12.69
C SER A 125 5.17 12.02 13.02
N CYS A 126 4.47 10.90 13.12
CA CYS A 126 5.07 9.59 13.35
C CYS A 126 5.55 8.99 12.02
N ILE A 127 6.60 9.58 11.45
CA ILE A 127 7.15 9.17 10.15
C ILE A 127 7.84 7.79 10.29
N PRO A 128 7.45 6.77 9.49
CA PRO A 128 8.15 5.49 9.49
C PRO A 128 9.55 5.63 8.88
N ASP A 129 10.50 4.87 9.39
CA ASP A 129 11.86 4.90 8.87
C ASP A 129 11.92 4.29 7.47
N PHE A 130 12.72 4.91 6.59
CA PHE A 130 12.94 4.36 5.26
C PHE A 130 13.71 3.04 5.34
N ASN A 131 13.13 1.97 4.78
CA ASN A 131 13.78 0.67 4.69
C ASN A 131 13.84 0.19 3.24
N LEU A 132 15.04 0.28 2.65
CA LEU A 132 15.28 -0.10 1.25
C LEU A 132 14.89 -1.55 0.95
N LYS A 133 15.15 -2.48 1.89
CA LYS A 133 14.81 -3.90 1.71
C LYS A 133 13.30 -4.08 1.52
N TYR A 134 12.48 -3.47 2.37
CA TYR A 134 11.02 -3.57 2.25
C TYR A 134 10.47 -2.78 1.05
N ARG A 135 11.14 -1.70 0.63
CA ARG A 135 10.80 -0.98 -0.60
C ARG A 135 11.02 -1.84 -1.84
N LEU A 136 12.16 -2.54 -1.92
CA LEU A 136 12.45 -3.46 -3.03
C LEU A 136 11.51 -4.66 -3.05
N ILE A 137 11.20 -5.25 -1.89
CA ILE A 137 10.21 -6.34 -1.80
C ILE A 137 8.83 -5.84 -2.27
N TYR A 138 8.43 -4.61 -1.92
CA TYR A 138 7.18 -4.00 -2.40
C TYR A 138 7.15 -3.84 -3.91
N ILE A 139 8.20 -3.25 -4.49
CA ILE A 139 8.31 -3.08 -5.94
C ILE A 139 8.26 -4.44 -6.65
N GLY A 140 9.06 -5.42 -6.18
CA GLY A 140 9.09 -6.77 -6.75
C GLY A 140 7.74 -7.48 -6.69
N PHE A 141 7.05 -7.40 -5.55
CA PHE A 141 5.69 -7.96 -5.39
C PHE A 141 4.73 -7.36 -6.42
N VAL A 142 4.69 -6.02 -6.54
CA VAL A 142 3.77 -5.37 -7.48
C VAL A 142 4.14 -5.72 -8.92
N VAL A 143 5.42 -5.75 -9.30
CA VAL A 143 5.83 -6.13 -10.66
C VAL A 143 5.35 -7.54 -11.02
N LEU A 144 5.58 -8.52 -10.15
CA LEU A 144 5.17 -9.90 -10.40
C LEU A 144 3.65 -10.03 -10.47
N PHE A 145 2.94 -9.41 -9.52
CA PHE A 145 1.49 -9.47 -9.46
C PHE A 145 0.83 -8.76 -10.65
N SER A 146 1.27 -7.55 -10.99
CA SER A 146 0.82 -6.81 -12.17
C SER A 146 1.12 -7.56 -13.45
N GLY A 147 2.33 -8.12 -13.61
CA GLY A 147 2.70 -8.89 -14.80
C GLY A 147 1.80 -10.11 -15.00
N LEU A 148 1.46 -10.83 -13.91
CA LEU A 148 0.59 -12.01 -13.97
C LEU A 148 -0.84 -11.63 -14.36
N VAL A 149 -1.42 -10.63 -13.69
CA VAL A 149 -2.79 -10.17 -13.96
C VAL A 149 -2.92 -9.61 -15.37
N LEU A 150 -1.97 -8.77 -15.80
CA LEU A 150 -1.96 -8.22 -17.16
C LEU A 150 -1.80 -9.32 -18.21
N SER A 151 -0.98 -10.34 -17.93
CA SER A 151 -0.78 -11.45 -18.86
C SER A 151 -2.06 -12.24 -19.10
N ILE A 152 -2.81 -12.55 -18.04
CA ILE A 152 -4.11 -13.22 -18.15
C ILE A 152 -5.12 -12.29 -18.84
N PHE A 153 -5.16 -11.02 -18.42
CA PHE A 153 -6.09 -10.03 -18.96
C PHE A 153 -5.88 -9.75 -20.46
N SER A 154 -4.64 -9.80 -20.95
CA SER A 154 -4.35 -9.50 -22.36
C SER A 154 -5.08 -10.44 -23.33
N SER A 155 -5.26 -11.71 -22.94
CA SER A 155 -6.02 -12.69 -23.73
C SER A 155 -7.51 -12.34 -23.88
N LYS A 156 -8.06 -11.52 -22.98
CA LYS A 156 -9.47 -11.10 -22.96
C LYS A 156 -9.73 -9.80 -23.74
N LEU A 157 -8.70 -9.10 -24.20
CA LEU A 157 -8.82 -7.79 -24.88
C LEU A 157 -9.33 -7.88 -26.33
N GLY A 158 -9.32 -9.07 -26.96
CA GLY A 158 -9.74 -9.25 -28.35
C GLY A 158 -8.80 -8.63 -29.39
N LEU A 159 -7.57 -8.28 -29.00
CA LEU A 159 -6.53 -7.72 -29.88
C LEU A 159 -5.57 -8.79 -30.44
N ASN A 160 -6.01 -10.06 -30.54
CA ASN A 160 -5.16 -11.22 -30.84
C ASN A 160 -3.90 -11.36 -29.95
N LEU A 161 -3.94 -10.77 -28.76
CA LEU A 161 -2.83 -10.83 -27.82
C LEU A 161 -2.89 -12.13 -27.01
N ASN A 162 -1.96 -13.04 -27.30
CA ASN A 162 -1.78 -14.22 -26.47
C ASN A 162 -1.27 -13.85 -25.07
N GLN A 163 -1.64 -14.69 -24.10
CA GLN A 163 -1.12 -14.62 -22.74
C GLN A 163 0.41 -14.76 -22.77
N ASN A 164 1.12 -13.69 -22.39
CA ASN A 164 2.58 -13.68 -22.37
C ASN A 164 3.11 -12.97 -21.13
N PHE A 165 3.47 -13.76 -20.12
CA PHE A 165 3.94 -13.22 -18.84
C PHE A 165 5.30 -12.51 -18.96
N ALA A 166 6.19 -13.02 -19.81
CA ALA A 166 7.50 -12.41 -20.04
C ALA A 166 7.38 -11.01 -20.67
N ARG A 167 6.48 -10.85 -21.65
CA ARG A 167 6.18 -9.54 -22.26
C ARG A 167 5.73 -8.53 -21.20
N GLU A 168 4.74 -8.89 -20.38
CA GLU A 168 4.21 -7.98 -19.35
C GLU A 168 5.24 -7.66 -18.27
N LEU A 169 6.07 -8.64 -17.87
CA LEU A 169 7.18 -8.40 -16.95
C LEU A 169 8.21 -7.42 -17.52
N ILE A 170 8.61 -7.60 -18.79
CA ILE A 170 9.55 -6.70 -19.47
C ILE A 170 8.98 -5.28 -19.53
N ILE A 171 7.69 -5.12 -19.81
CA ILE A 171 7.04 -3.80 -19.83
C ILE A 171 7.02 -3.19 -18.43
N CYS A 172 6.65 -3.95 -17.40
CA CYS A 172 6.63 -3.47 -16.02
C CYS A 172 8.02 -3.08 -15.51
N LEU A 173 9.05 -3.90 -15.75
CA LEU A 173 10.43 -3.60 -15.38
C LEU A 173 11.00 -2.43 -16.21
N GLY A 174 10.73 -2.43 -17.52
CA GLY A 174 11.10 -1.36 -18.43
C GLY A 174 10.54 -0.02 -18.00
N GLN A 175 9.29 0.03 -17.53
CA GLN A 175 8.68 1.24 -16.98
C GLN A 175 9.48 1.80 -15.79
N ILE A 176 9.88 0.93 -14.86
CA ILE A 176 10.67 1.32 -13.67
C ILE A 176 12.03 1.85 -14.10
N VAL A 177 12.73 1.13 -14.98
CA VAL A 177 14.04 1.52 -15.50
C VAL A 177 13.95 2.87 -16.23
N TRP A 178 12.98 3.00 -17.15
CA TRP A 178 12.73 4.24 -17.89
C TRP A 178 12.51 5.43 -16.97
N GLN A 179 11.62 5.29 -15.99
CA GLN A 179 11.29 6.34 -15.02
C GLN A 179 12.49 6.70 -14.16
N THR A 180 13.23 5.69 -13.70
CA THR A 180 14.41 5.91 -12.85
C THR A 180 15.51 6.65 -13.62
N LEU A 181 15.79 6.25 -14.87
CA LEU A 181 16.84 6.87 -15.67
C LEU A 181 16.45 8.28 -16.12
N PHE A 182 15.25 8.44 -16.69
CA PHE A 182 14.79 9.72 -17.24
C PHE A 182 14.58 10.77 -16.16
N LEU A 183 14.15 10.37 -14.96
CA LEU A 183 13.84 11.29 -13.87
C LEU A 183 14.92 11.37 -12.79
N ARG A 184 16.05 10.67 -12.91
CA ARG A 184 17.07 10.58 -11.84
C ARG A 184 17.50 11.97 -11.33
N MET A 185 17.84 12.86 -12.26
CA MET A 185 18.28 14.22 -11.95
C MET A 185 17.15 15.10 -11.41
N TYR A 186 15.92 14.85 -11.84
CA TYR A 186 14.74 15.61 -11.43
C TYR A 186 14.27 15.22 -10.03
N LEU A 187 14.23 13.93 -9.71
CA LEU A 187 13.71 13.40 -8.45
C LEU A 187 14.73 13.46 -7.29
N LYS A 188 16.03 13.29 -7.58
CA LYS A 188 17.11 13.28 -6.58
C LYS A 188 16.76 12.36 -5.40
N GLU A 189 16.63 12.92 -4.19
CA GLU A 189 16.32 12.20 -2.95
C GLU A 189 14.90 11.60 -2.95
N LYS A 190 13.95 12.18 -3.70
CA LYS A 190 12.56 11.70 -3.79
C LYS A 190 12.39 10.46 -4.69
N THR A 191 13.48 9.95 -5.28
CA THR A 191 13.42 8.84 -6.25
C THR A 191 12.70 7.63 -5.69
N TRP A 192 13.06 7.19 -4.49
CA TRP A 192 12.45 5.99 -3.89
C TRP A 192 10.98 6.20 -3.55
N ASP A 193 10.61 7.40 -3.08
CA ASP A 193 9.22 7.73 -2.74
C ASP A 193 8.33 7.87 -3.97
N TYR A 194 8.86 8.45 -5.04
CA TYR A 194 8.20 8.45 -6.33
C TYR A 194 7.99 7.03 -6.86
N LEU A 195 9.05 6.21 -6.91
CA LEU A 195 8.96 4.82 -7.39
C LEU A 195 7.94 4.01 -6.57
N GLY A 196 7.98 4.14 -5.24
CA GLY A 196 7.00 3.49 -4.37
C GLY A 196 5.56 3.93 -4.66
N ASN A 197 5.32 5.24 -4.84
CA ASN A 197 3.99 5.75 -5.20
C ASN A 197 3.54 5.28 -6.59
N MET A 198 4.43 5.25 -7.58
CA MET A 198 4.16 4.74 -8.92
C MET A 198 3.80 3.25 -8.89
N MET A 199 4.48 2.46 -8.05
CA MET A 199 4.11 1.06 -7.86
C MET A 199 2.74 0.92 -7.20
N THR A 200 2.38 1.78 -6.25
CA THR A 200 1.03 1.76 -5.69
C THR A 200 -0.05 2.06 -6.75
N VAL A 201 0.19 2.99 -7.67
CA VAL A 201 -0.71 3.23 -8.81
C VAL A 201 -0.87 1.96 -9.64
N SER A 202 0.24 1.26 -9.93
CA SER A 202 0.22 -0.02 -10.67
C SER A 202 -0.54 -1.12 -9.91
N LEU A 203 -0.38 -1.17 -8.58
CA LEU A 203 -1.10 -2.11 -7.72
C LEU A 203 -2.62 -1.83 -7.72
N ILE A 204 -3.03 -0.55 -7.63
CA ILE A 204 -4.44 -0.16 -7.70
C ILE A 204 -5.05 -0.62 -9.04
N GLY A 205 -4.38 -0.31 -10.15
CA GLY A 205 -4.82 -0.77 -11.47
C GLY A 205 -4.94 -2.28 -11.56
N THR A 206 -3.95 -3.00 -11.03
CA THR A 206 -3.93 -4.47 -10.98
C THR A 206 -5.13 -5.01 -10.21
N LEU A 207 -5.38 -4.49 -9.00
CA LEU A 207 -6.51 -4.91 -8.16
C LEU A 207 -7.86 -4.62 -8.82
N LEU A 208 -7.98 -3.52 -9.56
CA LEU A 208 -9.19 -3.20 -10.33
C LEU A 208 -9.41 -4.15 -11.51
N LEU A 209 -8.36 -4.73 -12.09
CA LEU A 209 -8.50 -5.70 -13.19
C LEU A 209 -8.90 -7.10 -12.72
N VAL A 210 -8.54 -7.48 -11.48
CA VAL A 210 -8.76 -8.83 -10.94
C VAL A 210 -10.22 -9.32 -11.05
N PRO A 211 -11.27 -8.55 -10.68
CA PRO A 211 -12.65 -9.02 -10.78
C PRO A 211 -13.07 -9.47 -12.18
N VAL A 212 -12.60 -8.78 -13.21
CA VAL A 212 -12.94 -9.08 -14.61
C VAL A 212 -12.26 -10.35 -15.12
N LEU A 213 -11.16 -10.79 -14.48
CA LEU A 213 -10.53 -12.07 -14.83
C LEU A 213 -11.49 -13.25 -14.64
N PHE A 214 -12.33 -13.20 -13.61
CA PHE A 214 -13.24 -14.27 -13.23
C PHE A 214 -14.57 -14.26 -13.99
N ILE A 215 -14.80 -13.25 -14.84
CA ILE A 215 -16.03 -13.10 -15.61
C ILE A 215 -15.69 -13.14 -17.11
N ASN A 216 -16.53 -13.81 -17.90
CA ASN A 216 -16.40 -13.83 -19.35
C ASN A 216 -17.29 -12.75 -19.95
N LEU A 217 -16.69 -11.60 -20.25
CA LEU A 217 -17.34 -10.45 -20.86
C LEU A 217 -16.87 -10.30 -22.31
N ASN A 218 -17.68 -9.63 -23.13
CA ASN A 218 -17.34 -9.32 -24.53
C ASN A 218 -16.00 -8.54 -24.60
N PRO A 219 -15.11 -8.85 -25.55
CA PRO A 219 -13.87 -8.10 -25.77
C PRO A 219 -14.02 -6.57 -25.80
N VAL A 220 -15.09 -6.04 -26.40
CA VAL A 220 -15.36 -4.59 -26.44
C VAL A 220 -15.55 -4.03 -25.04
N PHE A 221 -16.27 -4.75 -24.17
CA PHE A 221 -16.44 -4.36 -22.77
C PHE A 221 -15.11 -4.40 -22.03
N ASN A 222 -14.30 -5.46 -22.21
CA ASN A 222 -12.99 -5.58 -21.57
C ASN A 222 -12.06 -4.43 -21.97
N LEU A 223 -12.12 -3.98 -23.22
CA LEU A 223 -11.35 -2.84 -23.72
C LEU A 223 -11.78 -1.52 -23.07
N ILE A 224 -13.09 -1.24 -23.01
CA ILE A 224 -13.63 -0.04 -22.33
C ILE A 224 -13.30 -0.05 -20.83
N TYR A 225 -13.42 -1.22 -20.19
CA TYR A 225 -13.07 -1.40 -18.78
C TYR A 225 -11.59 -1.14 -18.54
N PHE A 226 -10.72 -1.70 -19.38
CA PHE A 226 -9.27 -1.44 -19.33
C PHE A 226 -8.95 0.05 -19.47
N GLY A 227 -9.56 0.73 -20.44
CA GLY A 227 -9.42 2.18 -20.61
C GLY A 227 -9.85 2.97 -19.36
N THR A 228 -10.94 2.55 -18.72
CA THR A 228 -11.42 3.15 -17.46
C THR A 228 -10.41 2.96 -16.32
N VAL A 229 -9.86 1.75 -16.18
CA VAL A 229 -8.80 1.48 -15.18
C VAL A 229 -7.56 2.32 -15.44
N VAL A 230 -7.09 2.41 -16.70
CA VAL A 230 -5.95 3.25 -17.08
C VAL A 230 -6.23 4.72 -16.77
N PHE A 231 -7.45 5.21 -17.00
CA PHE A 231 -7.83 6.58 -16.66
C PHE A 231 -7.81 6.84 -15.15
N ILE A 232 -8.34 5.92 -14.33
CA ILE A 232 -8.24 6.00 -12.87
C ILE A 232 -6.77 6.03 -12.42
N MET A 233 -5.93 5.16 -12.97
CA MET A 233 -4.49 5.14 -12.69
C MET A 233 -3.82 6.47 -13.04
N PHE A 234 -4.17 7.06 -14.19
CA PHE A 234 -3.64 8.35 -14.63
C PHE A 234 -3.99 9.48 -13.64
N LEU A 235 -5.25 9.58 -13.22
CA LEU A 235 -5.68 10.57 -12.22
C LEU A 235 -4.98 10.37 -10.88
N GLU A 236 -4.84 9.11 -10.44
CA GLU A 236 -4.17 8.77 -9.18
C GLU A 236 -2.67 9.08 -9.23
N HIS A 237 -2.01 8.86 -10.38
CA HIS A 237 -0.62 9.23 -10.58
C HIS A 237 -0.42 10.75 -10.47
N ILE A 238 -1.27 11.55 -11.13
CA ILE A 238 -1.24 13.02 -11.00
C ILE A 238 -1.43 13.44 -9.54
N ARG A 239 -2.43 12.87 -8.85
CA ARG A 239 -2.71 13.17 -7.44
C ARG A 239 -1.48 12.90 -6.57
N ARG A 240 -0.82 11.76 -6.74
CA ARG A 240 0.38 11.38 -5.99
C ARG A 240 1.59 12.26 -6.30
N CYS A 241 1.81 12.60 -7.57
CA CYS A 241 2.84 13.56 -7.96
C CYS A 241 2.62 14.91 -7.27
N ARG A 242 1.38 15.41 -7.23
CA ARG A 242 1.05 16.66 -6.51
C ARG A 242 1.33 16.57 -5.01
N ILE A 243 1.01 15.44 -4.36
CA ILE A 243 1.32 15.22 -2.94
C ILE A 243 2.83 15.24 -2.69
N LEU A 244 3.62 14.63 -3.58
CA LEU A 244 5.09 14.65 -3.51
C LEU A 244 5.71 16.01 -3.91
N LYS A 245 4.89 17.02 -4.21
CA LYS A 245 5.30 18.34 -4.72
C LYS A 245 6.11 18.23 -6.01
N LEU A 246 5.72 17.31 -6.89
CA LEU A 246 6.27 17.13 -8.24
C LEU A 246 5.34 17.77 -9.28
N ASN A 247 5.91 18.24 -10.40
CA ASN A 247 5.13 18.75 -11.53
C ASN A 247 4.58 17.58 -12.38
N LEU A 248 4.06 17.88 -13.57
CA LEU A 248 3.48 16.87 -14.47
C LEU A 248 4.53 16.03 -15.23
N LEU A 249 5.81 16.38 -15.16
CA LEU A 249 6.88 15.74 -15.94
C LEU A 249 6.96 14.22 -15.71
N PRO A 250 6.87 13.68 -14.48
CA PRO A 250 6.85 12.24 -14.26
C PRO A 250 5.65 11.56 -14.92
N THR A 251 4.48 12.22 -14.91
CA THR A 251 3.27 11.69 -15.53
C THR A 251 3.39 11.65 -17.05
N ILE A 252 3.96 12.71 -17.65
CA ILE A 252 4.21 12.76 -19.10
C ILE A 252 5.18 11.66 -19.51
N SER A 253 6.29 11.51 -18.79
CA SER A 253 7.27 10.43 -19.04
C SER A 253 6.63 9.04 -18.89
N TRP A 254 5.71 8.88 -17.92
CA TRP A 254 5.01 7.62 -17.67
C TRP A 254 4.07 7.26 -18.81
N MET A 255 3.27 8.22 -19.25
CA MET A 255 2.38 8.07 -20.41
C MET A 255 3.17 7.79 -21.68
N LEU A 256 4.28 8.50 -21.91
CA LEU A 256 5.11 8.32 -23.10
C LEU A 256 5.60 6.87 -23.21
N PHE A 257 6.14 6.30 -22.13
CA PHE A 257 6.56 4.89 -22.11
C PHE A 257 5.40 3.93 -22.37
N ARG A 258 4.22 4.18 -21.78
CA ARG A 258 3.05 3.29 -21.96
C ARG A 258 2.52 3.33 -23.38
N LEU A 259 2.47 4.51 -24.00
CA LEU A 259 2.03 4.68 -25.39
C LEU A 259 3.03 4.06 -26.36
N THR A 260 4.35 4.23 -26.14
CA THR A 260 5.37 3.59 -26.99
C THR A 260 5.34 2.08 -26.86
N ALA A 261 5.25 1.54 -25.64
CA ALA A 261 5.12 0.10 -25.42
C ALA A 261 3.87 -0.47 -26.10
N LEU A 262 2.72 0.20 -25.99
CA LEU A 262 1.49 -0.21 -26.67
C LEU A 262 1.64 -0.18 -28.20
N ALA A 263 2.24 0.88 -28.76
CA ALA A 263 2.47 1.00 -30.19
C ALA A 263 3.38 -0.13 -30.72
N ILE A 264 4.44 -0.48 -29.97
CA ILE A 264 5.32 -1.61 -30.31
C ILE A 264 4.56 -2.94 -30.25
N ILE A 265 3.72 -3.16 -29.23
CA ILE A 265 2.91 -4.38 -29.13
C ILE A 265 1.97 -4.50 -30.33
N ILE A 266 1.30 -3.42 -30.72
CA ILE A 266 0.40 -3.42 -31.89
C ILE A 266 1.20 -3.71 -33.16
N TRP A 267 2.32 -3.02 -33.36
CA TRP A 267 3.18 -3.22 -34.55
C TRP A 267 3.78 -4.62 -34.68
N LEU A 268 3.99 -5.34 -33.57
CA LEU A 268 4.48 -6.72 -33.62
C LEU A 268 3.39 -7.78 -33.83
N ASN A 269 2.10 -7.42 -33.69
CA ASN A 269 0.97 -8.36 -33.80
C ASN A 269 0.07 -8.09 -35.01
N PHE A 270 0.33 -7.03 -35.77
CA PHE A 270 -0.34 -6.67 -37.03
C PHE A 270 0.71 -6.47 -38.12
#